data_AF-A0A5C7N8P9-F1
#
_entry.id   AF-A0A5C7N8P9-F1
#
_cell.length_a   1.000
_cell.length_b   1.000
_cell.length_c   1.000
_cell.angle_alpha   90.00
_cell.angle_beta   90.00
_cell.angle_gamma   90.00
#
_symmetry.space_group_name_H-M   'P 1'
#
loop_
_entity.id
_entity.type
_entity.pdbx_description
1 polymer ?
#
loop_
_entity_poly.entity_id
_entity_poly.type
_entity_poly.pdbx_seq_one_letter_code
_entity_poly.pdbx_strand_id
1 'polypeptide(L)' 'MTTVVSVHSFRGGTGKSNTTANVAANLAANGARVAVIDTDVQSPGIHTLFGFDQSVDHTLDDYL' A
#
# COMPACT_ATOMS: atom_id res chain seq x y z
N MET A 1 17.02 10.37 6.08
CA MET A 1 15.94 10.46 7.08
C MET A 1 14.67 9.92 6.45
N THR A 2 13.92 9.07 7.14
CA THR A 2 12.72 8.43 6.59
C THR A 2 11.50 9.30 6.87
N THR A 3 10.66 9.51 5.85
CA THR A 3 9.36 10.19 5.99
C THR A 3 8.27 9.13 6.02
N VAL A 4 7.37 9.20 7.00
CA VAL A 4 6.22 8.29 7.12
C VAL A 4 4.94 9.08 6.85
N VAL A 5 4.11 8.58 5.94
CA VAL A 5 2.84 9.18 5.57
C VAL A 5 1.73 8.16 5.77
N SER A 6 0.73 8.49 6.58
CA SER A 6 -0.47 7.67 6.75
C SER A 6 -1.60 8.18 5.85
N VAL A 7 -2.27 7.26 5.16
CA VAL A 7 -3.40 7.56 4.27
C VAL A 7 -4.65 6.91 4.84
N HIS A 8 -5.61 7.72 5.28
CA HIS A 8 -6.82 7.25 5.97
C HIS A 8 -8.09 7.93 5.44
N SER A 9 -9.25 7.33 5.70
CA SER A 9 -10.58 7.86 5.38
C SER A 9 -11.64 7.12 6.20
N PHE A 10 -12.77 7.76 6.49
CA PHE A 10 -13.86 7.15 7.26
C PHE A 10 -14.78 6.20 6.48
N ARG A 11 -14.53 5.96 5.18
CA ARG A 11 -15.37 5.09 4.34
C ARG A 11 -14.56 4.25 3.34
N GLY A 12 -15.05 3.07 3.00
CA GLY A 12 -14.60 2.30 1.84
C GLY A 12 -14.92 3.01 0.51
N GLY A 13 -14.15 2.72 -0.54
CA GLY A 13 -14.39 3.27 -1.88
C GLY A 13 -14.00 4.74 -2.10
N THR A 14 -13.32 5.37 -1.14
CA THR A 14 -12.87 6.79 -1.21
C THR A 14 -11.59 7.00 -2.03
N GLY A 15 -11.00 5.92 -2.56
CA GLY A 15 -9.79 5.98 -3.38
C GLY A 15 -8.47 5.89 -2.63
N LYS A 16 -8.44 5.66 -1.31
CA LYS A 16 -7.20 5.54 -0.50
C LYS A 16 -6.11 4.70 -1.16
N SER A 17 -6.39 3.43 -1.46
CA SER A 17 -5.39 2.50 -2.02
C SER A 17 -4.91 2.93 -3.41
N ASN A 18 -5.81 3.49 -4.24
CA ASN A 18 -5.44 4.06 -5.54
C ASN A 18 -4.50 5.26 -5.38
N THR A 19 -4.83 6.19 -4.50
CA THR A 19 -3.98 7.36 -4.21
C THR A 19 -2.62 6.93 -3.66
N THR A 20 -2.60 6.02 -2.68
CA THR A 20 -1.35 5.49 -2.10
C THR A 20 -0.48 4.82 -3.16
N ALA A 21 -1.05 3.92 -3.97
CA ALA A 21 -0.31 3.20 -5.01
C ALA A 21 0.28 4.16 -6.06
N ASN A 22 -0.50 5.12 -6.56
CA ASN A 22 -0.04 6.07 -7.57
C ASN A 22 1.00 7.06 -7.02
N VAL A 23 0.83 7.56 -5.79
CA VAL A 23 1.84 8.44 -5.15
C VAL A 23 3.13 7.67 -4.92
N ALA A 24 3.05 6.43 -4.43
CA ALA A 24 4.23 5.59 -4.23
C ALA A 24 4.96 5.29 -5.55
N ALA A 25 4.23 4.92 -6.59
CA ALA A 25 4.79 4.67 -7.92
C ALA A 25 5.45 5.92 -8.51
N ASN A 26 4.82 7.10 -8.38
CA ASN A 26 5.41 8.36 -8.83
C ASN A 26 6.68 8.72 -8.06
N LEU A 27 6.69 8.58 -6.73
CA LEU A 27 7.88 8.82 -5.92
C LEU A 27 9.02 7.87 -6.31
N ALA A 28 8.72 6.58 -6.50
CA ALA A 28 9.68 5.60 -6.96
C ALA A 28 10.23 5.91 -8.36
N ALA A 29 9.36 6.30 -9.30
CA ALA A 29 9.75 6.72 -10.65
C ALA A 29 10.65 7.97 -10.65
N ASN A 30 10.53 8.83 -9.64
CA ASN A 30 11.41 9.99 -9.42
C ASN A 30 12.68 9.65 -8.61
N GLY A 31 13.01 8.36 -8.45
CA GLY A 31 14.25 7.90 -7.81
C GLY A 31 14.18 7.81 -6.28
N ALA A 32 13.02 8.02 -5.66
CA ALA A 32 12.89 7.81 -4.22
C ALA A 32 12.82 6.32 -3.88
N ARG A 33 13.38 5.95 -2.72
CA ARG A 33 13.15 4.63 -2.13
C ARG A 33 11.83 4.65 -1.36
N VAL A 34 10.85 3.88 -1.82
CA VAL A 34 9.50 3.87 -1.26
C VAL A 34 9.14 2.47 -0.76
N ALA A 35 8.52 2.41 0.41
CA ALA A 35 7.85 1.23 0.91
C ALA A 35 6.36 1.56 1.12
N VAL A 36 5.49 0.61 0.82
CA VAL A 36 4.04 0.71 1.04
C VAL A 36 3.63 -0.39 2.00
N ILE A 37 2.86 -0.03 3.02
CA ILE A 37 2.32 -0.96 4.01
C ILE A 37 0.79 -0.89 3.90
N ASP A 38 0.16 -1.99 3.51
CA ASP A 38 -1.30 -2.13 3.58
C ASP A 38 -1.68 -2.55 5.00
N THR A 39 -2.27 -1.64 5.77
CA THR A 39 -2.72 -1.93 7.13
C THR A 39 -4.18 -2.39 7.18
N ASP A 40 -4.85 -2.55 6.03
CA ASP A 40 -6.19 -3.13 5.96
C ASP A 40 -6.11 -4.65 5.95
N VAL A 41 -5.83 -5.24 7.11
CA VAL A 41 -5.63 -6.69 7.28
C VAL A 41 -6.90 -7.49 6.94
N GLN A 42 -8.09 -6.93 7.17
CA GLN A 42 -9.34 -7.66 6.94
C GLN A 42 -9.73 -7.77 5.47
N SER A 43 -9.31 -6.80 4.65
CA SER A 43 -9.65 -6.76 3.23
C SER A 43 -8.54 -6.07 2.44
N PRO A 44 -7.30 -6.61 2.44
CA PRO A 44 -6.18 -5.98 1.76
C PRO A 44 -6.45 -5.94 0.26
N GLY A 45 -6.06 -4.85 -0.38
CA GLY A 45 -6.41 -4.63 -1.79
C GLY A 45 -5.37 -3.87 -2.59
N ILE A 46 -4.34 -3.31 -1.94
CA ILE A 46 -3.34 -2.53 -2.66
C ILE A 46 -2.41 -3.40 -3.51
N HIS A 47 -2.20 -4.67 -3.12
CA HIS A 47 -1.33 -5.61 -3.84
C HIS A 47 -1.79 -5.82 -5.30
N THR A 48 -3.10 -5.88 -5.54
CA THR A 48 -3.69 -5.97 -6.88
C THR A 48 -3.34 -4.78 -7.76
N LEU A 49 -3.24 -3.57 -7.18
CA LEU A 49 -2.86 -2.36 -7.94
C LEU A 49 -1.39 -2.38 -8.36
N PHE A 50 -0.55 -3.14 -7.66
CA PHE A 50 0.85 -3.37 -8.01
C PHE A 50 1.05 -4.60 -8.92
N GLY A 51 -0.02 -5.30 -9.28
CA GLY A 51 0.05 -6.50 -10.13
C GLY A 51 0.60 -7.74 -9.42
N PHE A 52 0.63 -7.76 -8.08
CA PHE A 52 0.93 -8.97 -7.33
C PHE A 52 -0.28 -9.89 -7.33
N ASP A 53 -0.04 -11.19 -7.50
CA ASP A 53 -1.07 -12.21 -7.31
C ASP A 53 -1.27 -12.52 -5.81
N GLN A 54 -2.17 -13.44 -5.51
CA GLN A 54 -2.44 -13.86 -4.13
C GLN A 54 -1.34 -14.79 -3.55
N SER A 55 -0.31 -15.15 -4.33
CA SER A 55 0.80 -15.96 -3.85
C SER A 55 1.92 -15.06 -3.30
N VAL A 56 1.64 -14.44 -2.15
CA VAL A 56 2.66 -13.79 -1.33
C VAL A 56 3.11 -14.74 -0.24
N ASP A 57 4.42 -14.97 -0.13
CA ASP A 57 5.02 -15.88 0.86
C ASP A 57 4.72 -15.46 2.31
N HIS A 58 4.66 -14.15 2.53
CA HIS A 58 4.42 -13.54 3.82
C HIS A 58 3.52 -12.31 3.69
N THR A 59 2.62 -12.18 4.65
CA THR A 59 1.73 -11.03 4.83
C THR A 59 1.95 -10.42 6.20
N LEU A 60 1.35 -9.24 6.44
CA LEU A 60 1.42 -8.62 7.76
C LEU A 60 0.71 -9.47 8.83
N ASP A 61 -0.33 -10.22 8.44
CA ASP A 61 -1.12 -11.08 9.33
C ASP A 61 -0.31 -12.24 9.94
N ASP A 62 0.78 -12.67 9.28
CA ASP A 62 1.67 -13.72 9.81
C ASP A 62 2.45 -13.28 11.08
N TYR A 63 2.47 -11.99 11.39
CA TYR A 63 3.29 -11.38 12.45
C TYR A 63 2.50 -10.51 13.44
N LEU A 64 1.16 -10.51 13.35
CA LEU A 64 0.26 -9.78 14.26
C LEU A 64 -0.48 -10.74 15.20
#